data_AF-A0AAX3NAG1-F1
#
_entry.id   AF-A0AAX3NAG1-F1
#
_cell.length_a   1.000
_cell.length_b   1.000
_cell.length_c   1.000
_cell.angle_alpha   90.00
_cell.angle_beta   90.00
_cell.angle_gamma   90.00
#
_symmetry.space_group_name_H-M   'P 1'
#
loop_
_entity.id
_entity.type
_entity.pdbx_description
1 polymer ?
#
loop_
_entity_poly.entity_id
_entity_poly.type
_entity_poly.pdbx_seq_one_letter_code
_entity_poly.pdbx_strand_id
1 'polypeptide(L)' 'MRDWKINKKSNFIHYCPNETIDSISINEEPNFSDKFVITDCSSNILSKKINIENYSLIYASV' A
#
# COMPACT_ATOMS: atom_id res chain seq x y z
N MET A 1 2.94 -0.69 -9.73
CA MET A 1 2.07 -1.73 -9.14
C MET A 1 1.48 -2.69 -10.16
N ARG A 2 1.24 -2.29 -11.42
CA ARG A 2 0.80 -3.23 -12.49
C ARG A 2 1.76 -4.41 -12.71
N ASP A 3 3.06 -4.21 -12.47
CA ASP A 3 4.11 -5.22 -12.70
C ASP A 3 4.39 -6.12 -11.48
N TRP A 4 3.64 -5.97 -10.40
CA TRP A 4 3.85 -6.78 -9.20
C TRP A 4 3.39 -8.22 -9.44
N LYS A 5 4.27 -9.18 -9.18
CA LYS A 5 3.95 -10.61 -9.28
C LYS A 5 3.14 -11.03 -8.05
N ILE A 6 1.82 -10.92 -8.15
CA ILE A 6 0.89 -11.31 -7.07
C ILE A 6 0.44 -12.76 -7.24
N ASN A 7 0.42 -13.51 -6.13
CA ASN A 7 -0.16 -14.84 -6.10
C ASN A 7 -1.69 -14.76 -6.19
N LYS A 8 -2.30 -15.39 -7.20
CA LYS A 8 -3.77 -15.40 -7.39
C LYS A 8 -4.54 -15.94 -6.17
N LYS A 9 -3.93 -16.81 -5.36
CA LYS A 9 -4.54 -17.41 -4.17
C LYS A 9 -4.46 -16.53 -2.91
N SER A 10 -3.75 -15.40 -2.93
CA SER A 10 -3.67 -14.54 -1.75
C SER A 10 -5.02 -13.90 -1.42
N ASN A 11 -5.32 -13.73 -0.13
CA ASN A 11 -6.53 -13.04 0.33
C ASN A 11 -6.36 -11.52 0.30
N PHE A 12 -5.17 -11.04 0.61
CA PHE A 12 -4.84 -9.62 0.64
C PHE A 12 -3.41 -9.38 0.15
N ILE A 13 -3.10 -8.10 -0.07
CA ILE A 13 -1.76 -7.60 -0.35
C ILE A 13 -1.45 -6.62 0.78
N HIS A 14 -0.32 -6.86 1.45
CA HIS A 14 0.24 -5.93 2.43
C HIS A 14 1.49 -5.29 1.85
N TYR A 15 1.63 -3.97 1.96
CA TYR A 15 2.84 -3.28 1.53
C TYR A 15 3.11 -2.01 2.35
N CYS A 16 4.37 -1.58 2.36
CA CYS A 16 4.81 -0.33 2.97
C CYS A 16 5.14 0.69 1.87
N PRO A 17 4.29 1.72 1.64
CA PRO A 17 4.54 2.76 0.65
C PRO A 17 5.75 3.65 0.95
N ASN A 18 6.24 3.68 2.19
CA ASN A 18 7.41 4.47 2.55
C ASN A 18 8.28 3.72 3.58
N GLU A 19 9.38 3.16 3.10
CA GLU A 19 10.37 2.49 3.94
C GLU A 19 11.45 3.51 4.33
N THR A 20 11.66 3.70 5.63
CA THR A 20 12.48 4.77 6.19
C THR A 20 13.98 4.47 6.21
N ILE A 21 14.38 3.22 6.34
CA ILE A 21 15.78 2.79 6.47
C ILE A 21 16.49 2.84 5.12
N ASP A 22 15.88 2.23 4.10
CA ASP A 22 16.39 2.14 2.74
C ASP A 22 15.99 3.36 1.89
N SER A 23 15.21 4.29 2.46
CA SER A 23 14.76 5.51 1.80
C SER A 23 13.98 5.26 0.51
N ILE A 24 13.11 4.25 0.52
CA ILE A 24 12.32 3.84 -0.64
C ILE A 24 10.89 4.35 -0.50
N SER A 25 10.38 5.00 -1.54
CA SER A 25 9.01 5.52 -1.58
C SER A 25 8.27 5.06 -2.84
N ILE A 26 7.09 4.50 -2.63
CA ILE A 26 6.18 4.06 -3.70
C ILE A 26 5.12 5.16 -3.90
N ASN A 27 5.17 5.78 -5.07
CA ASN A 27 4.28 6.89 -5.42
C ASN A 27 3.04 6.47 -6.22
N GLU A 28 2.95 5.21 -6.59
CA GLU A 28 1.79 4.65 -7.28
C GLU A 28 0.69 4.23 -6.28
N GLU A 29 -0.56 4.39 -6.68
CA GLU A 29 -1.71 3.86 -5.94
C GLU A 29 -2.00 2.40 -6.31
N PRO A 30 -2.56 1.62 -5.37
CA PRO A 30 -2.90 0.23 -5.61
C PRO A 30 -3.97 0.09 -6.68
N ASN A 31 -3.70 -0.82 -7.62
CA ASN A 31 -4.60 -1.21 -8.69
C ASN A 31 -4.62 -2.74 -8.76
N PHE A 32 -5.12 -3.35 -7.68
CA PHE A 32 -5.26 -4.78 -7.56
C PHE A 32 -6.75 -5.10 -7.60
N SER A 33 -7.26 -5.38 -8.80
CA SER A 33 -8.65 -5.81 -8.97
C SER A 33 -8.91 -7.05 -8.11
N ASP A 34 -9.98 -7.02 -7.32
CA ASP A 34 -10.49 -8.13 -6.51
C ASP A 34 -9.59 -8.60 -5.34
N LYS A 35 -8.68 -7.76 -4.84
CA LYS A 35 -7.85 -8.07 -3.65
C LYS A 35 -7.99 -7.02 -2.58
N PHE A 36 -8.03 -7.46 -1.31
CA PHE A 36 -7.93 -6.53 -0.20
C PHE A 36 -6.54 -5.92 -0.14
N VAL A 37 -6.46 -4.61 0.01
CA VAL A 37 -5.18 -3.88 0.08
C VAL A 37 -5.00 -3.31 1.48
N ILE A 38 -3.92 -3.75 2.12
CA ILE A 38 -3.52 -3.31 3.45
C ILE A 38 -2.21 -2.54 3.30
N THR A 39 -2.12 -1.35 3.90
CA THR A 39 -0.93 -0.51 3.76
C THR A 39 -0.41 -0.02 5.11
N ASP A 40 0.92 -0.02 5.23
CA ASP A 40 1.67 0.60 6.33
C ASP A 40 2.03 2.05 6.00
N CYS A 41 1.27 2.99 6.53
CA CYS A 41 1.50 4.41 6.35
C CYS A 41 2.14 5.07 7.57
N SER A 42 2.82 4.32 8.45
CA SER A 42 3.42 4.87 9.67
C SER A 42 4.37 6.05 9.41
N SER A 43 5.07 6.06 8.29
CA SER A 43 6.08 7.08 7.95
C SER A 43 5.64 8.08 6.87
N ASN A 44 4.41 7.99 6.37
CA ASN A 44 3.92 8.89 5.31
C ASN A 44 2.40 9.17 5.32
N ILE A 45 1.65 8.75 6.35
CA ILE A 45 0.23 9.10 6.46
C ILE A 45 0.04 10.63 6.43
N LEU A 46 -0.99 11.11 5.74
CA LEU A 46 -1.29 12.53 5.53
C LEU A 46 -0.23 13.35 4.75
N SER A 47 0.85 12.74 4.26
CA SER A 47 1.88 13.44 3.47
C SER A 47 1.42 13.83 2.05
N LYS A 48 0.41 13.13 1.52
CA LYS A 48 -0.16 13.34 0.19
C LYS A 48 -1.65 12.97 0.15
N LYS A 49 -2.34 13.42 -0.89
CA LYS A 49 -3.70 12.93 -1.19
C LYS A 49 -3.62 11.47 -1.63
N ILE A 50 -4.58 10.68 -1.18
CA ILE A 50 -4.76 9.28 -1.56
C ILE A 50 -6.25 9.03 -1.80
N ASN A 51 -6.60 8.12 -2.72
CA ASN A 51 -7.97 7.65 -2.85
C ASN A 51 -8.24 6.50 -1.87
N ILE A 52 -9.03 6.75 -0.82
CA ILE A 52 -9.32 5.77 0.24
C ILE A 52 -10.03 4.52 -0.32
N GLU A 53 -10.83 4.67 -1.38
CA GLU A 53 -11.53 3.54 -2.03
C GLU A 53 -10.59 2.47 -2.59
N ASN A 54 -9.33 2.81 -2.84
CA ASN A 54 -8.32 1.87 -3.32
C ASN A 54 -7.74 0.98 -2.21
N TYR A 55 -8.11 1.21 -0.94
CA TYR A 55 -7.55 0.55 0.23
C TYR A 55 -8.63 -0.11 1.08
N SER A 56 -8.31 -1.27 1.63
CA SER A 56 -9.18 -2.00 2.57
C SER A 56 -8.82 -1.70 4.02
N LEU A 57 -7.54 -1.46 4.29
CA LEU A 57 -7.04 -1.02 5.59
C LEU A 57 -5.79 -0.15 5.41
N ILE A 58 -5.80 1.01 6.05
CA ILE A 58 -4.64 1.89 6.17
C ILE A 58 -4.33 1.95 7.67
N TYR A 59 -3.12 1.58 8.07
CA TYR A 59 -2.67 1.78 9.44
C TYR A 59 -1.44 2.68 9.46
N ALA A 60 -1.31 3.43 10.55
CA ALA A 60 -0.13 4.20 10.87
C ALA A 60 0.04 4.13 12.38
N SER A 61 0.89 3.20 12.82
CA SER A 61 1.28 3.09 14.23
C SER A 61 2.52 3.94 14.48
N VAL A 62 2.52 4.63 15.62
CA VAL A 62 3.70 5.30 16.18
C VAL A 62 4.62 4.26 16.82
#